data_AF-A0A6I2FUT2-F1
#
_entry.id   AF-A0A6I2FUT2-F1
#
_cell.length_a   1.000
_cell.length_b   1.000
_cell.length_c   1.000
_cell.angle_alpha   90.00
_cell.angle_beta   90.00
_cell.angle_gamma   90.00
#
_symmetry.space_group_name_H-M   'P 1'
#
loop_
_entity.id
_entity.type
_entity.pdbx_description
1 polymer ?
#
loop_
_entity_poly.entity_id
_entity_poly.type
_entity_poly.pdbx_seq_one_letter_code
_entity_poly.pdbx_strand_id
1 'polypeptide(L)'
;MLLGVVIAIIAAGVAGLLLWPQNAGGDSTATDEFAPTAADHDPSTRINGVVRKDYPAGVHVAGNQRVAYTQTPPFGGAHDGSWLPCTGVNFTVAIRNENAVHALEHGAVWIAYNPATLDADGRAVLEGQVIAKPYMLMSPYPGLDTPISLQSWGHQLKLSDARDPRVAQFISALRLNQYTYPEPGASCSNPMIDSNNPPLFDPNPPGPDAYSEAGVAPPPPPPAPEPAPEPPPGPEPAPEP
;
A
#
# COMPACT_ATOMS: atom_id res chain seq x y z
N MET A 1 -67.29 -29.87 -2.04
CA MET A 1 -66.73 -29.75 -3.41
C MET A 1 -66.10 -28.38 -3.51
N LEU A 2 -64.77 -28.33 -3.76
CA LEU A 2 -63.96 -27.29 -4.43
C LEU A 2 -64.19 -25.82 -3.97
N LEU A 3 -63.19 -25.06 -3.51
CA LEU A 3 -61.91 -24.76 -4.16
C LEU A 3 -60.77 -24.65 -3.14
N GLY A 4 -59.62 -25.22 -3.49
CA GLY A 4 -58.32 -24.81 -2.97
C GLY A 4 -57.66 -23.77 -3.87
N VAL A 5 -56.55 -23.19 -3.39
CA VAL A 5 -55.33 -22.68 -4.08
C VAL A 5 -54.51 -22.02 -2.95
N VAL A 6 -53.57 -22.74 -2.34
CA VAL A 6 -52.10 -22.72 -2.62
C VAL A 6 -51.50 -21.32 -2.54
N ILE A 7 -50.94 -20.98 -1.36
CA ILE A 7 -49.94 -19.93 -1.21
C ILE A 7 -48.60 -20.64 -1.01
N ALA A 8 -47.83 -20.77 -2.08
CA ALA A 8 -46.44 -21.19 -2.03
C ALA A 8 -45.58 -19.98 -1.66
N ILE A 9 -45.18 -19.88 -0.38
CA ILE A 9 -44.14 -18.94 0.04
C ILE A 9 -42.80 -19.58 -0.33
N ILE A 10 -42.15 -19.03 -1.35
CA ILE A 10 -40.78 -19.36 -1.73
C ILE A 10 -39.85 -18.81 -0.63
N ALA A 11 -39.49 -19.65 0.34
CA ALA A 11 -38.38 -19.43 1.24
C ALA A 11 -37.12 -20.10 0.66
N ALA A 12 -36.63 -19.61 -0.47
CA ALA A 12 -35.37 -20.03 -1.08
C ALA A 12 -34.44 -18.83 -1.20
N GLY A 13 -34.00 -18.30 -0.06
CA GLY A 13 -33.10 -17.14 -0.01
C GLY A 13 -32.16 -17.07 1.19
N VAL A 14 -32.23 -18.01 2.14
CA VAL A 14 -31.42 -17.97 3.37
C VAL A 14 -30.44 -19.15 3.49
N ALA A 15 -30.58 -20.18 2.64
CA ALA A 15 -29.76 -21.39 2.71
C ALA A 15 -28.41 -21.32 1.95
N GLY A 16 -28.03 -20.14 1.45
CA GLY A 16 -26.76 -19.93 0.73
C GLY A 16 -25.64 -19.31 1.58
N LEU A 17 -25.93 -18.85 2.80
CA LEU A 17 -24.96 -18.12 3.64
C LEU A 17 -24.20 -19.00 4.65
N LEU A 18 -24.42 -20.32 4.63
CA LEU A 18 -23.91 -21.24 5.67
C LEU A 18 -22.88 -22.26 5.18
N LEU A 19 -22.31 -22.10 3.98
CA LEU A 19 -21.23 -22.96 3.48
C LEU A 19 -19.98 -22.16 3.08
N TRP A 20 -19.67 -21.09 3.81
CA TRP A 20 -18.29 -20.59 3.82
C TRP A 20 -17.50 -21.41 4.85
N PRO A 21 -16.39 -22.06 4.47
CA PRO A 21 -15.52 -22.71 5.45
C PRO A 21 -15.02 -21.65 6.44
N GLN A 22 -15.36 -21.81 7.72
CA GLN A 22 -15.02 -20.89 8.81
C GLN A 22 -13.54 -21.03 9.25
N ASN A 23 -12.68 -21.52 8.37
CA ASN A 23 -11.30 -21.87 8.69
C ASN A 23 -10.32 -20.69 8.52
N ALA A 24 -10.82 -19.45 8.48
CA ALA A 24 -10.00 -18.24 8.62
C ALA A 24 -10.07 -17.65 10.04
N GLY A 25 -10.60 -18.41 11.00
CA GLY A 25 -10.61 -18.05 12.42
C GLY A 25 -9.23 -18.24 13.04
N GLY A 26 -8.43 -17.17 13.03
CA GLY A 26 -7.43 -17.01 14.09
C GLY A 26 -8.17 -16.96 15.44
N ASP A 27 -7.56 -17.51 16.48
CA ASP A 27 -8.07 -17.43 17.84
C ASP A 27 -8.22 -15.96 18.24
N SER A 28 -9.46 -15.44 18.32
CA SER A 28 -9.72 -14.03 18.59
C SER A 28 -9.04 -13.54 19.87
N THR A 29 -8.83 -14.44 20.84
CA THR A 29 -8.14 -14.13 22.10
C THR A 29 -6.66 -13.82 21.91
N ALA A 30 -6.00 -14.45 20.93
CA ALA A 30 -4.60 -14.23 20.58
C ALA A 30 -4.40 -12.98 19.70
N THR A 31 -5.46 -12.43 19.11
CA THR A 31 -5.39 -11.11 18.43
C THR A 31 -5.67 -9.96 19.38
N ASP A 32 -6.50 -10.18 20.41
CA ASP A 32 -6.84 -9.18 21.41
C ASP A 32 -5.63 -8.76 22.25
N GLU A 33 -4.68 -9.66 22.50
CA GLU A 33 -3.44 -9.33 23.22
C GLU A 33 -2.51 -8.37 22.46
N PHE A 34 -2.72 -8.21 21.15
CA PHE A 34 -1.96 -7.31 20.30
C PHE A 34 -2.70 -5.99 20.03
N ALA A 35 -3.91 -5.79 20.56
CA ALA A 35 -4.56 -4.49 20.44
C ALA A 35 -3.80 -3.42 21.25
N PRO A 36 -3.57 -2.22 20.69
CA PRO A 36 -2.88 -1.14 21.41
C PRO A 36 -3.68 -0.65 22.61
N THR A 37 -3.00 -0.36 23.71
CA THR A 37 -3.59 0.17 24.93
C THR A 37 -2.80 1.38 25.43
N ALA A 38 -3.31 2.10 26.43
CA ALA A 38 -2.55 3.18 27.06
C ALA A 38 -1.29 2.69 27.82
N ALA A 39 -1.21 1.39 28.15
CA ALA A 39 -0.05 0.79 28.82
C ALA A 39 0.95 0.18 27.84
N ASP A 40 0.48 -0.21 26.64
CA ASP A 40 1.29 -0.79 25.57
C ASP A 40 0.89 -0.12 24.24
N HIS A 41 1.59 0.96 23.91
CA HIS A 41 1.34 1.77 22.71
C HIS A 41 1.67 1.04 21.41
N ASP A 42 2.64 0.12 21.45
CA ASP A 42 3.12 -0.60 20.27
C ASP A 42 3.33 -2.09 20.56
N PRO A 43 2.21 -2.87 20.60
CA PRO A 43 2.25 -4.31 20.77
C PRO A 43 3.02 -5.04 19.66
N SER A 44 3.25 -4.39 18.50
CA SER A 44 3.95 -5.00 17.36
C SER A 44 5.40 -5.35 17.70
N THR A 45 5.98 -4.69 18.72
CA THR A 45 7.32 -4.99 19.25
C THR A 45 7.45 -6.42 19.78
N ARG A 46 6.34 -7.08 20.11
CA ARG A 46 6.31 -8.48 20.55
C ARG A 46 6.15 -9.49 19.40
N ILE A 47 5.87 -9.02 18.18
CA ILE A 47 5.71 -9.87 17.00
C ILE A 47 7.08 -10.14 16.37
N ASN A 48 7.51 -11.40 16.37
CA ASN A 48 8.79 -11.79 15.79
C ASN A 48 8.84 -11.46 14.28
N GLY A 49 9.90 -10.74 13.88
CA GLY A 49 10.17 -10.38 12.49
C GLY A 49 9.68 -9.00 12.08
N VAL A 50 8.99 -8.26 12.97
CA VAL A 50 8.64 -6.87 12.71
C VAL A 50 9.91 -6.01 12.70
N VAL A 51 10.15 -5.35 11.58
CA VAL A 51 11.17 -4.32 11.41
C VAL A 51 10.53 -2.96 11.65
N ARG A 52 11.25 -2.09 12.37
CA ARG A 52 10.79 -0.74 12.73
C ARG A 52 11.76 0.32 12.22
N LYS A 53 11.24 1.45 11.78
CA LYS A 53 12.03 2.63 11.39
C LYS A 53 11.20 3.90 11.54
N ASP A 54 11.83 4.95 12.06
CA ASP A 54 11.20 6.25 12.19
C ASP A 54 11.28 7.04 10.88
N TYR A 55 10.22 7.76 10.57
CA TYR A 55 10.10 8.60 9.39
C TYR A 55 9.52 9.97 9.76
N PRO A 56 9.95 11.05 9.10
CA PRO A 56 9.30 12.35 9.25
C PRO A 56 7.87 12.30 8.71
N ALA A 57 6.94 12.92 9.44
CA ALA A 57 5.54 13.08 9.06
C ALA A 57 5.34 14.18 8.00
N GLY A 58 4.29 14.09 7.19
CA GLY A 58 3.80 15.17 6.34
C GLY A 58 4.75 15.61 5.22
N VAL A 59 5.67 14.74 4.82
CA VAL A 59 6.63 15.01 3.75
C VAL A 59 6.03 14.58 2.41
N HIS A 60 5.31 15.50 1.77
CA HIS A 60 4.66 15.22 0.48
C HIS A 60 5.53 15.59 -0.73
N VAL A 61 5.50 14.73 -1.75
CA VAL A 61 6.06 14.95 -3.09
C VAL A 61 4.93 15.04 -4.12
N ALA A 62 5.22 15.64 -5.28
CA ALA A 62 4.28 15.71 -6.39
C ALA A 62 4.13 14.35 -7.08
N GLY A 63 2.99 14.12 -7.75
CA GLY A 63 2.69 12.81 -8.37
C GLY A 63 3.58 12.40 -9.54
N ASN A 64 4.38 13.32 -10.09
CA ASN A 64 5.39 13.03 -11.10
C ASN A 64 6.79 12.77 -10.50
N GLN A 65 6.96 12.88 -9.19
CA GLN A 65 8.24 12.69 -8.51
C GLN A 65 8.37 11.26 -7.98
N ARG A 66 9.61 10.76 -7.88
CA ARG A 66 9.91 9.45 -7.30
C ARG A 66 10.57 9.61 -5.96
N VAL A 67 10.42 8.61 -5.10
CA VAL A 67 11.11 8.54 -3.81
C VAL A 67 12.09 7.37 -3.82
N ALA A 68 13.33 7.65 -3.42
CA ALA A 68 14.38 6.68 -3.23
C ALA A 68 14.23 6.00 -1.85
N TYR A 69 13.25 5.12 -1.75
CA TYR A 69 13.03 4.31 -0.55
C TYR A 69 14.17 3.32 -0.32
N THR A 70 14.56 3.17 0.95
CA THR A 70 15.57 2.20 1.36
C THR A 70 14.98 0.81 1.65
N GLN A 71 13.66 0.73 1.79
CA GLN A 71 12.92 -0.49 2.11
C GLN A 71 11.98 -0.87 0.98
N THR A 72 11.81 -2.17 0.74
CA THR A 72 10.98 -2.71 -0.35
C THR A 72 10.07 -3.83 0.17
N PRO A 73 8.73 -3.64 0.14
CA PRO A 73 8.02 -2.39 -0.14
C PRO A 73 8.32 -1.32 0.93
N PRO A 74 8.10 -0.03 0.62
CA PRO A 74 8.28 1.02 1.62
C PRO A 74 7.16 1.01 2.66
N PHE A 75 7.47 1.47 3.86
CA PHE A 75 6.54 1.51 4.98
C PHE A 75 6.57 2.86 5.72
N GLY A 76 6.94 3.94 5.03
CA GLY A 76 6.97 5.30 5.57
C GLY A 76 7.88 6.22 4.77
N GLY A 77 7.94 7.48 5.18
CA GLY A 77 8.80 8.51 4.59
C GLY A 77 8.07 9.40 3.59
N ALA A 78 8.84 10.14 2.79
CA ALA A 78 8.33 11.00 1.75
C ALA A 78 7.39 10.23 0.82
N HIS A 79 6.26 10.83 0.44
CA HIS A 79 5.22 10.14 -0.30
C HIS A 79 4.32 11.12 -1.05
N ASP A 80 3.45 10.65 -1.93
CA ASP A 80 2.62 11.52 -2.75
C ASP A 80 1.51 12.14 -1.90
N GLY A 81 1.20 13.43 -2.05
CA GLY A 81 0.06 14.05 -1.35
C GLY A 81 -1.33 13.52 -1.76
N SER A 82 -1.43 12.78 -2.86
CA SER A 82 -2.65 12.10 -3.30
C SER A 82 -2.71 10.66 -2.78
N TRP A 83 -3.73 10.35 -1.98
CA TRP A 83 -3.88 9.02 -1.39
C TRP A 83 -4.72 8.06 -2.24
N LEU A 84 -4.41 6.77 -2.09
CA LEU A 84 -5.23 5.66 -2.61
C LEU A 84 -6.40 5.36 -1.68
N PRO A 85 -7.51 4.78 -2.20
CA PRO A 85 -8.52 4.20 -1.34
C PRO A 85 -7.93 3.08 -0.47
N CYS A 86 -8.13 3.21 0.84
CA CYS A 86 -7.72 2.22 1.84
C CYS A 86 -8.91 1.68 2.65
N THR A 87 -10.08 1.58 2.02
CA THR A 87 -11.34 1.12 2.64
C THR A 87 -11.60 -0.38 2.45
N GLY A 88 -10.55 -1.21 2.47
CA GLY A 88 -10.65 -2.65 2.26
C GLY A 88 -10.58 -3.04 0.79
N VAL A 89 -9.69 -2.40 0.05
CA VAL A 89 -9.56 -2.55 -1.41
C VAL A 89 -8.49 -3.58 -1.77
N ASN A 90 -8.84 -4.48 -2.69
CA ASN A 90 -7.91 -5.40 -3.34
C ASN A 90 -7.57 -4.86 -4.74
N PHE A 91 -6.37 -4.31 -4.91
CA PHE A 91 -5.88 -3.88 -6.21
C PHE A 91 -5.40 -5.09 -7.00
N THR A 92 -5.93 -5.27 -8.21
CA THR A 92 -5.54 -6.36 -9.12
C THR A 92 -4.25 -6.07 -9.89
N VAL A 93 -3.73 -4.85 -9.77
CA VAL A 93 -2.49 -4.37 -10.38
C VAL A 93 -1.54 -3.84 -9.32
N ALA A 94 -0.25 -3.84 -9.63
CA ALA A 94 0.76 -3.28 -8.75
C ALA A 94 0.62 -1.76 -8.72
N ILE A 95 0.51 -1.20 -7.51
CA ILE A 95 0.25 0.22 -7.27
C ILE A 95 1.55 0.98 -6.99
N ARG A 96 1.55 2.27 -7.32
CA ARG A 96 2.67 3.17 -7.04
C ARG A 96 2.93 3.27 -5.54
N ASN A 97 4.20 3.10 -5.16
CA ASN A 97 4.68 3.08 -3.78
C ASN A 97 4.29 4.34 -3.01
N GLU A 98 4.52 5.52 -3.59
CA GLU A 98 4.31 6.81 -2.93
C GLU A 98 2.84 7.04 -2.58
N ASN A 99 1.89 6.49 -3.35
CA ASN A 99 0.47 6.59 -3.01
C ASN A 99 0.05 5.55 -1.96
N ALA A 100 0.68 4.37 -1.96
CA ALA A 100 0.47 3.37 -0.92
C ALA A 100 1.01 3.82 0.44
N VAL A 101 2.16 4.51 0.47
CA VAL A 101 2.75 5.08 1.70
C VAL A 101 1.86 6.16 2.31
N HIS A 102 1.17 6.98 1.51
CA HIS A 102 0.18 7.92 2.03
C HIS A 102 -0.92 7.22 2.84
N ALA A 103 -1.44 6.09 2.35
CA ALA A 103 -2.44 5.33 3.10
C ALA A 103 -1.93 4.90 4.49
N LEU A 104 -0.63 4.61 4.61
CA LEU A 104 0.00 4.27 5.89
C LEU A 104 0.06 5.48 6.83
N GLU A 105 0.25 6.70 6.30
CA GLU A 105 0.20 7.95 7.08
C GLU A 105 -1.16 8.14 7.76
N HIS A 106 -2.25 7.62 7.19
CA HIS A 106 -3.59 7.61 7.77
C HIS A 106 -3.88 6.40 8.69
N GLY A 107 -2.88 5.55 8.96
CA GLY A 107 -3.01 4.39 9.85
C GLY A 107 -3.52 3.13 9.16
N ALA A 108 -3.41 3.04 7.82
CA ALA A 108 -3.72 1.82 7.09
C ALA A 108 -2.65 0.73 7.26
N VAL A 109 -3.06 -0.50 6.96
CA VAL A 109 -2.16 -1.63 6.72
C VAL A 109 -2.25 -2.02 5.26
N TRP A 110 -1.11 -2.00 4.58
CA TRP A 110 -0.95 -2.48 3.21
C TRP A 110 -0.38 -3.90 3.23
N ILE A 111 -1.07 -4.84 2.59
CA ILE A 111 -0.60 -6.19 2.34
C ILE A 111 -0.10 -6.29 0.89
N ALA A 112 1.21 -6.35 0.72
CA ALA A 112 1.86 -6.61 -0.56
C ALA A 112 2.13 -8.10 -0.72
N TYR A 113 1.89 -8.68 -1.89
CA TYR A 113 2.19 -10.08 -2.17
C TYR A 113 3.00 -10.27 -3.45
N ASN A 114 3.88 -11.27 -3.47
CA ASN A 114 4.58 -11.65 -4.68
C ASN A 114 3.65 -12.49 -5.58
N PRO A 115 3.23 -11.99 -6.77
CA PRO A 115 2.31 -12.72 -7.64
C PRO A 115 2.93 -13.99 -8.27
N ALA A 116 4.26 -14.11 -8.27
CA ALA A 116 4.97 -15.26 -8.82
C ALA A 116 5.12 -16.41 -7.82
N THR A 117 5.07 -16.15 -6.51
CA THR A 117 5.33 -17.17 -5.48
C THR A 117 4.15 -17.42 -4.56
N LEU A 118 3.19 -16.48 -4.45
CA LEU A 118 1.97 -16.70 -3.66
C LEU A 118 0.85 -17.30 -4.52
N ASP A 119 0.42 -18.50 -4.15
CA ASP A 119 -0.65 -19.22 -4.83
C ASP A 119 -2.04 -18.58 -4.63
N ALA A 120 -3.03 -19.08 -5.38
CA ALA A 120 -4.38 -18.53 -5.34
C ALA A 120 -5.05 -18.68 -3.96
N ASP A 121 -4.81 -19.80 -3.28
CA ASP A 121 -5.40 -20.06 -1.95
C ASP A 121 -4.81 -19.13 -0.89
N GLY A 122 -3.49 -18.89 -0.93
CA GLY A 122 -2.83 -17.91 -0.06
C GLY A 122 -3.29 -16.49 -0.33
N ARG A 123 -3.46 -16.12 -1.61
CA ARG A 123 -4.05 -14.81 -1.97
C ARG A 123 -5.46 -14.64 -1.43
N ALA A 124 -6.32 -15.66 -1.57
CA ALA A 124 -7.69 -15.61 -1.07
C ALA A 124 -7.74 -15.47 0.47
N VAL A 125 -6.81 -16.09 1.20
CA VAL A 125 -6.67 -15.90 2.66
C VAL A 125 -6.36 -14.43 2.99
N LEU A 126 -5.39 -13.83 2.31
CA LEU A 126 -5.03 -12.42 2.54
C LEU A 126 -6.14 -11.46 2.12
N GLU A 127 -6.84 -11.76 1.03
CA GLU A 127 -7.99 -10.98 0.57
C GLU A 127 -9.11 -10.95 1.62
N GLY A 128 -9.37 -12.08 2.29
CA GLY A 128 -10.27 -12.15 3.45
C GLY A 128 -9.81 -11.31 4.65
N GLN A 129 -8.52 -10.97 4.74
CA GLN A 129 -8.02 -10.04 5.74
C GLN A 129 -8.27 -8.57 5.38
N VAL A 130 -8.64 -8.25 4.13
CA VAL A 130 -8.73 -6.88 3.63
C VAL A 130 -10.16 -6.47 3.26
N ILE A 131 -10.91 -7.31 2.56
CA ILE A 131 -12.21 -6.94 2.00
C ILE A 131 -13.14 -6.38 3.08
N ALA A 132 -13.77 -5.24 2.75
CA ALA A 132 -14.76 -4.54 3.58
C ALA A 132 -14.24 -4.13 4.98
N LYS A 133 -12.92 -4.12 5.20
CA LYS A 133 -12.30 -3.60 6.42
C LYS A 133 -11.68 -2.24 6.15
N PRO A 134 -12.08 -1.17 6.84
CA PRO A 134 -11.48 0.14 6.66
C PRO A 134 -10.01 0.11 7.09
N TYR A 135 -9.19 1.00 6.53
CA TYR A 135 -7.74 1.11 6.76
C TYR A 135 -6.98 -0.17 6.39
N MET A 136 -7.45 -0.85 5.35
CA MET A 136 -6.80 -2.02 4.76
C MET A 136 -6.73 -1.86 3.25
N LEU A 137 -5.61 -2.29 2.68
CA LEU A 137 -5.44 -2.44 1.24
C LEU A 137 -4.51 -3.61 0.92
N MET A 138 -4.69 -4.21 -0.25
CA MET A 138 -3.84 -5.28 -0.77
C MET A 138 -3.49 -5.03 -2.23
N SER A 139 -2.27 -5.37 -2.64
CA SER A 139 -1.85 -5.30 -4.05
C SER A 139 -0.71 -6.27 -4.37
N PRO A 140 -0.58 -6.73 -5.64
CA PRO A 140 0.61 -7.46 -6.06
C PRO A 140 1.83 -6.54 -6.03
N TYR A 141 2.99 -7.12 -5.74
CA TYR A 141 4.29 -6.47 -5.75
C TYR A 141 5.30 -7.33 -6.52
N PRO A 142 5.43 -7.13 -7.84
CA PRO A 142 6.38 -7.87 -8.66
C PRO A 142 7.81 -7.70 -8.16
N GLY A 143 8.55 -8.81 -8.04
CA GLY A 143 9.93 -8.78 -7.54
C GLY A 143 10.07 -8.73 -6.02
N LEU A 144 8.98 -8.83 -5.26
CA LEU A 144 9.04 -8.97 -3.80
C LEU A 144 9.85 -10.24 -3.41
N ASP A 145 10.79 -10.08 -2.49
CA ASP A 145 11.73 -11.12 -2.05
C ASP A 145 11.11 -12.22 -1.17
N THR A 146 9.92 -11.96 -0.62
CA THR A 146 9.11 -12.93 0.13
C THR A 146 7.72 -13.08 -0.50
N PRO A 147 7.00 -14.18 -0.22
CA PRO A 147 5.61 -14.31 -0.68
C PRO A 147 4.70 -13.16 -0.23
N ILE A 148 4.93 -12.63 0.98
CA ILE A 148 4.06 -11.64 1.63
C ILE A 148 4.92 -10.61 2.35
N SER A 149 4.50 -9.35 2.31
CA SER A 149 4.99 -8.28 3.18
C SER A 149 3.80 -7.44 3.64
N LEU A 150 3.73 -7.15 4.94
CA LEU A 150 2.77 -6.24 5.55
C LEU A 150 3.47 -4.93 5.91
N GLN A 151 2.83 -3.80 5.62
CA GLN A 151 3.33 -2.47 5.93
C GLN A 151 2.30 -1.70 6.75
N SER A 152 2.77 -1.02 7.79
CA SER A 152 2.10 0.10 8.44
C SER A 152 3.14 1.20 8.62
N TRP A 153 2.74 2.43 8.96
CA TRP A 153 3.70 3.52 9.09
C TRP A 153 4.81 3.15 10.09
N GLY A 154 6.06 3.17 9.64
CA GLY A 154 7.24 2.80 10.41
C GLY A 154 7.41 1.31 10.72
N HIS A 155 6.54 0.43 10.21
CA HIS A 155 6.53 -1.00 10.55
C HIS A 155 6.41 -1.90 9.32
N GLN A 156 7.23 -2.96 9.26
CA GLN A 156 7.13 -3.98 8.21
C GLN A 156 7.29 -5.39 8.78
N LEU A 157 6.51 -6.32 8.23
CA LEU A 157 6.64 -7.75 8.52
C LEU A 157 6.62 -8.55 7.22
N LYS A 158 7.67 -9.34 6.96
CA LYS A 158 7.74 -10.25 5.82
C LYS A 158 7.47 -11.69 6.23
N LEU A 159 6.63 -12.39 5.47
CA LEU A 159 6.17 -13.74 5.79
C LEU A 159 6.19 -14.64 4.55
N SER A 160 6.32 -15.95 4.80
CA SER A 160 6.27 -16.98 3.77
C SER A 160 4.90 -17.66 3.63
N ASP A 161 4.03 -17.53 4.64
CA ASP A 161 2.72 -18.19 4.70
C ASP A 161 1.61 -17.16 4.98
N ALA A 162 0.55 -17.21 4.17
CA ALA A 162 -0.64 -16.36 4.32
C ALA A 162 -1.47 -16.69 5.57
N ARG A 163 -1.31 -17.89 6.11
CA ARG A 163 -2.00 -18.37 7.31
C ARG A 163 -1.17 -18.21 8.58
N ASP A 164 0.01 -17.59 8.49
CA ASP A 164 0.82 -17.29 9.66
C ASP A 164 0.03 -16.38 10.63
N PRO A 165 -0.09 -16.74 11.93
CA PRO A 165 -0.88 -15.98 12.88
C PRO A 165 -0.40 -14.52 13.03
N ARG A 166 0.87 -14.25 12.70
CA ARG A 166 1.45 -12.90 12.75
C ARG A 166 0.78 -11.94 11.76
N VAL A 167 0.10 -12.42 10.72
CA VAL A 167 -0.74 -11.56 9.85
C VAL A 167 -1.82 -10.87 10.68
N ALA A 168 -2.58 -11.64 11.46
CA ALA A 168 -3.67 -11.12 12.28
C ALA A 168 -3.14 -10.28 13.45
N GLN A 169 -2.03 -10.70 14.07
CA GLN A 169 -1.38 -9.95 15.15
C GLN A 169 -0.89 -8.58 14.66
N PHE A 170 -0.26 -8.51 13.49
CA PHE A 170 0.23 -7.26 12.90
C PHE A 170 -0.91 -6.29 12.61
N ILE A 171 -2.01 -6.79 12.02
CA ILE A 171 -3.20 -6.00 11.75
C ILE A 171 -3.82 -5.48 13.05
N SER A 172 -3.91 -6.31 14.08
CA SER A 172 -4.44 -5.91 15.40
C SER A 172 -3.58 -4.83 16.07
N ALA A 173 -2.25 -4.96 15.97
CA ALA A 173 -1.31 -4.04 16.61
C ALA A 173 -1.19 -2.68 15.93
N LEU A 174 -1.38 -2.59 14.61
CA LEU A 174 -0.96 -1.42 13.85
C LEU A 174 -2.08 -0.73 13.07
N ARG A 175 -3.13 -1.43 12.67
CA ARG A 175 -4.25 -0.78 11.96
C ARG A 175 -4.95 0.21 12.90
N LEU A 176 -4.98 1.48 12.50
CA LEU A 176 -5.53 2.57 13.31
C LEU A 176 -4.90 2.71 14.71
N ASN A 177 -3.67 2.24 14.91
CA ASN A 177 -2.96 2.46 16.16
C ASN A 177 -2.46 3.91 16.27
N GLN A 178 -3.25 4.77 16.92
CA GLN A 178 -3.02 6.21 17.07
C GLN A 178 -1.65 6.61 17.66
N TYR A 179 -0.90 5.68 18.22
CA TYR A 179 0.43 5.93 18.77
C TYR A 179 1.57 5.76 17.75
N THR A 180 1.28 5.23 16.55
CA THR A 180 2.33 4.76 15.61
C THR A 180 2.29 5.41 14.23
N TYR A 181 1.18 6.04 13.84
CA TYR A 181 1.06 6.74 12.56
C TYR A 181 0.86 8.25 12.75
N PRO A 182 1.23 9.09 11.76
CA PRO A 182 1.34 10.54 11.97
C PRO A 182 0.02 11.31 12.01
N GLU A 183 -1.04 10.84 11.34
CA GLU A 183 -2.30 11.59 11.22
C GLU A 183 -3.52 10.90 11.84
N PRO A 184 -3.56 10.69 13.18
CA PRO A 184 -4.72 10.14 13.85
C PRO A 184 -6.05 10.82 13.47
N GLY A 185 -6.97 10.03 12.90
CA GLY A 185 -8.29 10.50 12.47
C GLY A 185 -8.39 10.95 11.01
N ALA A 186 -7.30 10.94 10.24
CA ALA A 186 -7.35 11.17 8.79
C ALA A 186 -8.17 10.08 8.09
N SER A 187 -8.92 10.47 7.05
CA SER A 187 -9.88 9.57 6.40
C SER A 187 -9.25 8.77 5.28
N CYS A 188 -9.50 7.46 5.27
CA CYS A 188 -9.27 6.61 4.10
C CYS A 188 -10.40 6.70 3.04
N SER A 189 -11.49 7.42 3.33
CA SER A 189 -12.67 7.51 2.46
C SER A 189 -12.57 8.72 1.52
N ASN A 190 -13.22 8.63 0.34
CA ASN A 190 -13.20 9.64 -0.72
C ASN A 190 -11.78 9.95 -1.26
N PRO A 191 -11.08 8.94 -1.82
CA PRO A 191 -9.73 9.13 -2.31
C PRO A 191 -9.64 10.13 -3.45
N MET A 192 -8.48 10.81 -3.54
CA MET A 192 -8.13 11.63 -4.71
C MET A 192 -7.86 10.76 -5.96
N ILE A 193 -7.61 9.47 -5.77
CA ILE A 193 -7.30 8.51 -6.84
C ILE A 193 -8.45 7.50 -7.00
N ASP A 194 -8.87 7.27 -8.25
CA ASP A 194 -9.82 6.21 -8.60
C ASP A 194 -9.18 4.83 -8.40
N SER A 195 -9.83 3.97 -7.60
CA SER A 195 -9.39 2.59 -7.37
C SER A 195 -9.32 1.75 -8.65
N ASN A 196 -10.11 2.08 -9.67
CA ASN A 196 -10.15 1.35 -10.94
C ASN A 196 -9.02 1.76 -11.90
N ASN A 197 -8.36 2.88 -11.64
CA ASN A 197 -7.25 3.38 -12.44
C ASN A 197 -6.16 4.02 -11.57
N PRO A 198 -5.53 3.24 -10.66
CA PRO A 198 -4.49 3.76 -9.78
C PRO A 198 -3.20 4.04 -10.56
N PRO A 199 -2.38 5.01 -10.13
CA PRO A 199 -1.00 5.12 -10.59
C PRO A 199 -0.27 3.79 -10.40
N LEU A 200 0.38 3.32 -11.46
CA LEU A 200 0.99 2.00 -11.49
C LEU A 200 2.37 2.01 -10.84
N PHE A 201 2.73 0.86 -10.26
CA PHE A 201 4.07 0.58 -9.79
C PHE A 201 5.09 0.70 -10.93
N ASP A 202 6.18 1.42 -10.68
CA ASP A 202 7.35 1.44 -11.56
C ASP A 202 8.46 0.57 -10.95
N PRO A 203 8.81 -0.57 -11.57
CA PRO A 203 9.84 -1.48 -11.06
C PRO A 203 11.27 -0.96 -11.27
N ASN A 204 11.45 0.11 -12.05
CA ASN A 204 12.79 0.67 -12.29
C ASN A 204 13.31 1.38 -11.03
N PRO A 205 14.62 1.31 -10.77
CA PRO A 205 15.25 2.11 -9.74
C PRO A 205 14.89 3.60 -9.88
N PRO A 206 14.72 4.34 -8.76
CA PRO A 206 14.49 5.77 -8.80
C PRO A 206 15.62 6.48 -9.57
N GLY A 207 15.26 7.49 -10.35
CA GLY A 207 16.21 8.32 -11.07
C GLY A 207 17.03 9.24 -10.15
N PRO A 208 18.04 9.95 -10.70
CA PRO A 208 18.85 10.91 -9.94
C PRO A 208 18.05 12.12 -9.43
N ASP A 209 16.83 12.33 -9.95
CA ASP A 209 15.86 13.35 -9.56
C ASP A 209 14.88 12.86 -8.46
N ALA A 210 15.09 11.66 -7.92
CA ALA A 210 14.26 11.15 -6.84
C ALA A 210 14.54 11.88 -5.52
N TYR A 211 13.48 12.14 -4.76
CA TYR A 211 13.57 12.61 -3.39
C TYR A 211 14.07 11.48 -2.50
N SER A 212 14.82 11.81 -1.45
CA SER A 212 15.06 10.83 -0.39
C SER A 212 13.76 10.51 0.34
N GLU A 213 13.69 9.33 0.98
CA GLU A 213 12.60 8.99 1.91
C GLU A 213 12.47 9.96 3.10
N ALA A 214 13.47 10.81 3.36
CA ALA A 214 13.40 11.87 4.36
C ALA A 214 12.89 13.22 3.81
N GLY A 215 12.57 13.30 2.51
CA GLY A 215 12.05 14.53 1.87
C GLY A 215 13.10 15.48 1.33
N VAL A 216 14.38 15.14 1.43
CA VAL A 216 15.45 15.94 0.82
C VAL A 216 15.33 15.85 -0.71
N ALA A 217 15.16 17.00 -1.34
CA ALA A 217 15.11 17.13 -2.80
C ALA A 217 16.45 16.72 -3.43
N PRO A 218 16.42 16.19 -4.67
CA PRO A 218 17.65 15.91 -5.41
C PRO A 218 18.46 17.19 -5.62
N PRO A 219 19.79 17.09 -5.80
CA PRO A 219 20.59 18.24 -6.22
C PRO A 219 20.10 18.79 -7.56
N PRO A 220 20.22 20.10 -7.82
CA PRO A 220 19.84 20.67 -9.10
C PRO A 220 20.65 20.00 -10.23
N PRO A 221 20.07 19.85 -11.43
CA PRO A 221 20.80 19.32 -12.56
C PRO A 221 22.04 20.20 -12.82
N PRO A 222 23.15 19.61 -13.32
CA PRO A 222 24.29 20.40 -13.75
C PRO A 222 23.83 21.42 -14.80
N PRO A 223 24.49 22.59 -14.88
CA PRO A 223 24.17 23.58 -15.91
C PRO A 223 24.25 22.92 -17.28
N ALA A 224 23.32 23.31 -18.18
CA ALA A 224 23.37 22.85 -19.55
C ALA A 224 24.75 23.18 -20.15
N PRO A 225 25.33 22.30 -20.98
CA PRO A 225 26.56 22.63 -21.69
C PRO A 225 26.34 23.93 -22.46
N GLU A 226 27.31 24.85 -22.38
CA GLU A 226 27.25 26.10 -23.15
C GLU A 226 27.00 25.76 -24.63
N PRO A 227 26.11 26.50 -25.31
CA PRO A 227 25.93 26.31 -26.74
C PRO A 227 27.29 26.44 -27.42
N ALA A 228 27.61 25.51 -28.32
CA ALA A 228 28.83 25.60 -29.11
C ALA A 228 28.90 26.99 -29.76
N PRO A 229 30.09 27.63 -29.81
CA PRO A 229 30.23 28.92 -30.45
C PRO A 229 29.69 28.83 -31.87
N GLU A 230 28.84 29.79 -32.26
CA GLU A 230 28.33 29.87 -33.62
C GLU A 230 29.51 29.84 -34.60
N PRO A 231 29.45 29.03 -35.66
CA PRO A 231 30.47 29.08 -36.69
C PRO A 231 30.56 30.51 -37.23
N PRO A 232 31.78 31.02 -37.53
CA PRO A 232 31.92 32.35 -38.08
C PRO A 232 31.07 32.49 -39.34
N PRO A 233 30.51 33.69 -39.61
CA PRO A 233 29.74 33.92 -40.82
C PRO A 233 30.57 33.49 -42.03
N GLY A 234 29.93 32.73 -42.92
CA GLY A 234 30.55 32.31 -44.18
C GLY A 234 31.00 33.53 -45.00
N PRO A 235 32.01 33.36 -45.88
CA PRO A 235 32.48 34.45 -46.72
C PRO A 235 31.31 35.04 -47.52
N GLU A 236 31.22 36.37 -47.51
CA GLU A 236 30.25 37.13 -48.29
C GLU A 236 30.44 36.78 -49.78
N PRO A 237 29.36 36.47 -50.53
CA PRO A 237 29.48 36.15 -51.95
C PRO A 237 30.12 37.31 -52.70
N ALA A 238 31.11 36.99 -53.54
CA ALA A 238 31.76 37.99 -54.38
C ALA A 238 30.72 38.65 -55.31
N PRO A 239 30.80 39.97 -55.53
CA PRO A 239 29.90 40.64 -56.48
C PRO A 239 30.06 40.03 -57.87
N GLU A 240 28.94 39.67 -58.49
CA GLU A 240 28.91 39.19 -59.86
C GLU A 240 29.35 40.30 -60.84
N PRO A 241 30.09 39.94 -61.92
CA PRO A 241 30.63 40.88 -62.90
C PRO A 241 29.56 41.49 -63.83
#